data_AF-A0AA96X534-F1
#
_entry.id   AF-A0AA96X534-F1
#
_cell.length_a   1.000
_cell.length_b   1.000
_cell.length_c   1.000
_cell.angle_alpha   90.00
_cell.angle_beta   90.00
_cell.angle_gamma   90.00
#
_symmetry.space_group_name_H-M   'P 1'
#
loop_
_entity.id
_entity.type
_entity.pdbx_description
1 polymer ?
#
loop_
_entity_poly.entity_id
_entity_poly.type
_entity_poly.pdbx_seq_one_letter_code
_entity_poly.pdbx_strand_id
1 'polypeptide(L)'
;MIPSTHTHSIAIWPFKLPRNNYETKKITIGILLSFISTATIADSGFIVQGATVTKVSSGGESTFGFNVSGGTGICADSRIKFDVTAVNNSVDAMNRAYSALTAALVSNNKVDIWATDTTDCDTASSVDILSS
;
A
#
# COMPACT_ATOMS: atom_id res chain seq x y z
N MET A 1 -32.82 24.46 -22.31
CA MET A 1 -33.48 25.33 -21.30
C MET A 1 -34.94 24.91 -21.31
N ILE A 2 -35.56 24.32 -20.28
CA ILE A 2 -35.51 24.49 -18.81
C ILE A 2 -35.89 23.12 -18.19
N PRO A 3 -35.30 22.68 -17.05
CA PRO A 3 -35.69 21.43 -16.38
C PRO A 3 -36.96 21.58 -15.52
N SER A 4 -37.80 20.54 -15.50
CA SER A 4 -39.00 20.43 -14.66
C SER A 4 -38.64 20.11 -13.22
N THR A 5 -39.08 20.95 -12.29
CA THR A 5 -38.97 20.76 -10.83
C THR A 5 -40.24 20.13 -10.29
N HIS A 6 -40.20 18.88 -9.85
CA HIS A 6 -41.26 18.26 -9.06
C HIS A 6 -41.05 18.57 -7.57
N THR A 7 -41.89 19.46 -7.03
CA THR A 7 -42.00 19.75 -5.60
C THR A 7 -43.10 18.88 -5.00
N HIS A 8 -42.75 17.97 -4.08
CA HIS A 8 -43.74 17.23 -3.29
C HIS A 8 -43.76 17.78 -1.86
N SER A 9 -44.88 18.43 -1.50
CA SER A 9 -45.20 18.82 -0.12
C SER A 9 -45.55 17.58 0.72
N ILE A 10 -44.87 17.43 1.87
CA ILE A 10 -45.18 16.38 2.85
C ILE A 10 -46.01 17.04 3.97
N ALA A 11 -47.28 16.64 4.07
CA ALA A 11 -48.16 17.06 5.15
C ALA A 11 -47.85 16.26 6.43
N ILE A 12 -47.50 16.96 7.51
CA ILE A 12 -47.20 16.37 8.83
C ILE A 12 -48.45 16.51 9.69
N TRP A 13 -49.12 15.41 9.99
CA TRP A 13 -50.19 15.35 10.98
C TRP A 13 -49.60 15.01 12.36
N PRO A 14 -50.03 15.66 13.46
CA PRO A 14 -49.52 15.34 14.79
C PRO A 14 -50.14 14.04 15.32
N PHE A 15 -49.34 12.98 15.36
CA PHE A 15 -49.73 11.70 15.97
C PHE A 15 -49.57 11.77 17.49
N LYS A 16 -50.68 11.59 18.21
CA LYS A 16 -50.76 11.58 19.68
C LYS A 16 -50.37 10.20 20.21
N LEU A 17 -49.26 10.09 20.95
CA LEU A 17 -48.87 8.83 21.60
C LEU A 17 -49.63 8.62 22.93
N PRO A 18 -50.25 7.45 23.17
CA PRO A 18 -50.71 7.05 24.49
C PRO A 18 -49.54 6.54 25.36
N ARG A 19 -49.49 6.99 26.62
CA ARG A 19 -48.54 6.52 27.64
C ARG A 19 -49.11 5.33 28.39
N ASN A 20 -48.61 4.12 28.15
CA ASN A 20 -48.98 2.96 28.96
C ASN A 20 -47.73 2.21 29.46
N ASN A 21 -47.52 2.34 30.77
CA ASN A 21 -46.98 1.41 31.78
C ASN A 21 -45.94 0.36 31.37
N TYR A 22 -44.79 0.46 32.03
CA TYR A 22 -43.58 -0.34 31.89
C TYR A 22 -43.68 -1.61 32.75
N GLU A 23 -43.91 -2.76 32.12
CA GLU A 23 -43.59 -4.07 32.70
C GLU A 23 -42.23 -4.55 32.18
N THR A 24 -41.30 -4.74 33.11
CA THR A 24 -39.95 -5.26 32.90
C THR A 24 -39.97 -6.64 32.23
N LYS A 25 -39.66 -6.69 30.93
CA LYS A 25 -39.24 -7.92 30.24
C LYS A 25 -37.76 -7.85 29.91
N LYS A 26 -37.03 -8.89 30.33
CA LYS A 26 -35.60 -9.12 30.11
C LYS A 26 -35.30 -9.03 28.60
N ILE A 27 -34.58 -8.00 28.16
CA ILE A 27 -34.16 -7.86 26.75
C ILE A 27 -32.79 -8.52 26.60
N THR A 28 -32.83 -9.65 25.90
CA THR A 28 -31.73 -10.45 25.40
C THR A 28 -30.76 -9.62 24.55
N ILE A 29 -29.48 -9.91 24.74
CA ILE A 29 -28.27 -9.44 24.07
C ILE A 29 -28.45 -9.30 22.54
N GLY A 30 -28.21 -8.09 22.02
CA GLY A 30 -28.05 -7.82 20.59
C GLY A 30 -26.65 -7.25 20.34
N ILE A 31 -25.71 -8.12 19.97
CA ILE A 31 -24.36 -7.74 19.54
C ILE A 31 -24.47 -7.04 18.18
N LEU A 32 -24.36 -5.71 18.17
CA LEU A 32 -24.22 -4.91 16.96
C LEU A 32 -22.73 -4.82 16.60
N LEU A 33 -22.16 -5.90 16.04
CA LEU A 33 -20.82 -5.90 15.47
C LEU A 33 -20.85 -5.07 14.19
N SER A 34 -20.50 -3.79 14.31
CA SER A 34 -20.48 -2.84 13.20
C SER A 34 -19.12 -2.90 12.50
N PHE A 35 -19.16 -3.10 11.19
CA PHE A 35 -18.07 -3.14 10.23
C PHE A 35 -16.96 -2.11 10.52
N ILE A 36 -15.79 -2.56 10.97
CA ILE A 36 -14.57 -1.77 10.91
C ILE A 36 -13.99 -1.97 9.52
N SER A 37 -14.28 -1.05 8.60
CA SER A 37 -13.60 -0.95 7.32
C SER A 37 -12.16 -0.54 7.59
N THR A 38 -11.23 -1.49 7.66
CA THR A 38 -9.79 -1.18 7.72
C THR A 38 -9.37 -0.65 6.36
N ALA A 39 -9.21 0.67 6.26
CA ALA A 39 -8.49 1.27 5.15
C ALA A 39 -7.04 0.79 5.24
N THR A 40 -6.60 -0.01 4.27
CA THR A 40 -5.18 -0.31 4.07
C THR A 40 -4.52 0.98 3.61
N ILE A 41 -3.75 1.60 4.49
CA ILE A 41 -2.91 2.74 4.15
C ILE A 41 -1.71 2.14 3.41
N ALA A 42 -1.64 2.32 2.09
CA ALA A 42 -0.41 2.06 1.36
C ALA A 42 0.59 3.13 1.79
N ASP A 43 1.59 2.73 2.58
CA ASP A 43 2.67 3.60 3.05
C ASP A 43 3.87 3.44 2.12
N SER A 44 4.46 4.56 1.71
CA SER A 44 5.60 4.57 0.79
C SER A 44 6.85 5.00 1.54
N GLY A 45 7.99 4.35 1.29
CA GLY A 45 9.16 4.56 2.14
C GLY A 45 10.32 3.66 1.79
N PHE A 46 11.39 3.82 2.56
CA PHE A 46 12.55 2.95 2.47
C PHE A 46 12.25 1.58 3.08
N ILE A 47 12.34 0.54 2.26
CA ILE A 47 12.22 -0.86 2.70
C ILE A 47 13.58 -1.46 3.06
N VAL A 48 14.67 -0.85 2.57
CA VAL A 48 16.06 -1.17 2.89
C VAL A 48 16.90 0.09 2.86
N GLN A 49 17.81 0.25 3.82
CA GLN A 49 18.81 1.31 3.87
C GLN A 49 20.20 0.74 4.18
N GLY A 50 21.22 1.17 3.45
CA GLY A 50 22.63 0.88 3.70
C GLY A 50 23.05 -0.57 3.45
N ALA A 51 22.32 -1.30 2.61
CA ALA A 51 22.59 -2.71 2.30
C ALA A 51 23.51 -2.86 1.09
N THR A 52 24.13 -4.03 0.93
CA THR A 52 24.93 -4.38 -0.25
C THR A 52 24.14 -5.31 -1.15
N VAL A 53 24.10 -5.04 -2.46
CA VAL A 53 23.49 -5.94 -3.44
C VAL A 53 24.39 -7.17 -3.61
N THR A 54 23.85 -8.36 -3.40
CA THR A 54 24.60 -9.63 -3.49
C THR A 54 24.27 -10.42 -4.75
N LYS A 55 23.12 -10.17 -5.36
CA LYS A 55 22.69 -10.82 -6.59
C LYS A 55 21.67 -9.95 -7.32
N VAL A 56 21.75 -9.92 -8.64
CA VAL A 56 20.70 -9.41 -9.52
C VAL A 56 20.29 -10.54 -10.46
N SER A 57 18.98 -10.70 -10.65
CA SER A 57 18.39 -11.73 -11.51
C SER A 57 17.33 -11.11 -12.40
N SER A 58 17.42 -11.34 -13.71
CA SER A 58 16.32 -11.03 -14.62
C SER A 58 15.12 -11.91 -14.29
N GLY A 59 13.93 -11.32 -14.27
CA GLY A 59 12.66 -12.03 -14.14
C GLY A 59 11.98 -12.19 -15.50
N GLY A 60 10.64 -12.16 -15.50
CA GLY A 60 9.84 -12.07 -16.72
C GLY A 60 9.92 -10.69 -17.38
N GLU A 61 9.20 -10.48 -18.48
CA GLU A 61 9.28 -9.24 -19.29
C GLU A 61 9.07 -7.94 -18.49
N SER A 62 8.30 -7.99 -17.40
CA SER A 62 7.92 -6.84 -16.58
C SER A 62 8.49 -6.87 -15.15
N THR A 63 9.40 -7.79 -14.85
CA THR A 63 9.91 -7.98 -13.49
C THR A 63 11.39 -8.33 -13.46
N PHE A 64 12.07 -7.94 -12.39
CA PHE A 64 13.34 -8.52 -12.02
C PHE A 64 13.43 -8.65 -10.50
N GLY A 65 14.37 -9.46 -10.03
CA GLY A 65 14.58 -9.64 -8.60
C GLY A 65 16.04 -9.51 -8.23
N PHE A 66 16.31 -9.07 -7.02
CA PHE A 66 17.66 -8.91 -6.51
C PHE A 66 17.71 -9.28 -5.03
N ASN A 67 18.89 -9.66 -4.56
CA ASN A 67 19.13 -9.95 -3.16
C ASN A 67 20.05 -8.88 -2.59
N VAL A 68 19.77 -8.50 -1.34
CA VAL A 68 20.61 -7.59 -0.57
C VAL A 68 21.11 -8.30 0.68
N SER A 69 22.19 -7.80 1.27
CA SER A 69 22.66 -8.22 2.58
C SER A 69 23.13 -7.04 3.44
N GLY A 70 22.87 -7.14 4.73
CA GLY A 70 23.07 -6.08 5.72
C GLY A 70 22.04 -4.95 5.58
N GLY A 71 22.37 -3.81 6.19
CA GLY A 71 21.50 -2.64 6.23
C GLY A 71 20.39 -2.74 7.28
N THR A 72 19.40 -1.86 7.16
CA THR A 72 18.20 -1.82 8.01
C THR A 72 16.95 -1.71 7.16
N GLY A 73 15.82 -2.19 7.66
CA GLY A 73 14.53 -2.10 6.97
C GLY A 73 13.82 -3.45 6.93
N ILE A 74 12.55 -3.44 6.53
CA ILE A 74 11.70 -4.64 6.55
C ILE A 74 12.17 -5.73 5.57
N CYS A 75 12.91 -5.35 4.52
CA CYS A 75 13.41 -6.24 3.49
C CYS A 75 14.94 -6.40 3.53
N ALA A 76 15.58 -6.07 4.65
CA ALA A 76 17.00 -6.33 4.84
C ALA A 76 17.29 -7.84 4.77
N ASP A 77 18.47 -8.21 4.27
CA ASP A 77 18.90 -9.60 4.07
C ASP A 77 17.92 -10.50 3.28
N SER A 78 17.07 -9.90 2.46
CA SER A 78 15.99 -10.60 1.76
C SER A 78 16.10 -10.44 0.24
N ARG A 79 15.28 -11.23 -0.48
CA ARG A 79 15.03 -11.02 -1.91
C ARG A 79 13.98 -9.94 -2.08
N ILE A 80 14.25 -9.00 -2.97
CA ILE A 80 13.38 -7.89 -3.33
C ILE A 80 12.99 -8.06 -4.80
N LYS A 81 11.72 -7.81 -5.12
CA LYS A 81 11.21 -7.82 -6.49
C LYS A 81 10.94 -6.39 -6.93
N PHE A 82 11.31 -6.12 -8.17
CA PHE A 82 10.99 -4.88 -8.85
C PHE A 82 10.03 -5.21 -9.98
N ASP A 83 8.87 -4.58 -9.97
CA ASP A 83 7.84 -4.74 -10.99
C ASP A 83 7.65 -3.42 -11.74
N VAL A 84 7.43 -3.49 -13.05
CA VAL A 84 7.21 -2.30 -13.88
C VAL A 84 6.04 -1.44 -13.39
N THR A 85 5.05 -2.04 -12.72
CA THR A 85 3.90 -1.34 -12.12
C THR A 85 4.33 -0.40 -10.99
N ALA A 86 5.39 -0.71 -10.25
CA ALA A 86 5.93 0.15 -9.19
C ALA A 86 6.55 1.46 -9.73
N VAL A 87 6.83 1.51 -11.04
CA VAL A 87 7.38 2.68 -11.75
C VAL A 87 6.44 3.18 -12.85
N ASN A 88 5.13 3.16 -12.60
CA ASN A 88 4.10 3.66 -13.51
C ASN A 88 4.15 3.02 -14.91
N ASN A 89 4.50 1.73 -14.99
CA ASN A 89 4.66 0.99 -16.23
C ASN A 89 5.75 1.55 -17.18
N SER A 90 6.75 2.27 -16.62
CA SER A 90 7.88 2.77 -17.39
C SER A 90 9.01 1.74 -17.49
N VAL A 91 9.14 1.11 -18.65
CA VAL A 91 10.25 0.18 -18.96
C VAL A 91 11.61 0.88 -18.86
N ASP A 92 11.69 2.14 -19.26
CA ASP A 92 12.93 2.94 -19.13
C ASP A 92 13.35 3.11 -17.68
N ALA A 93 12.39 3.39 -16.78
CA ALA A 93 12.69 3.50 -15.34
C ALA A 93 13.14 2.15 -14.77
N MET A 94 12.47 1.05 -15.13
CA MET A 94 12.85 -0.30 -14.74
C MET A 94 14.28 -0.65 -15.20
N ASN A 95 14.61 -0.34 -16.45
CA ASN A 95 15.94 -0.59 -17.02
C ASN A 95 17.03 0.23 -16.30
N ARG A 96 16.76 1.50 -15.96
CA ARG A 96 17.68 2.33 -15.17
C ARG A 96 17.91 1.75 -13.78
N ALA A 97 16.85 1.29 -13.10
CA ALA A 97 16.96 0.65 -11.79
C ALA A 97 17.77 -0.65 -11.87
N TYR A 98 17.53 -1.49 -12.88
CA TYR A 98 18.30 -2.72 -13.12
C TYR A 98 19.79 -2.41 -13.36
N SER A 99 20.10 -1.42 -14.20
CA SER A 99 21.48 -0.97 -14.44
C SER A 99 22.14 -0.42 -13.18
N ALA A 100 21.42 0.36 -12.37
CA ALA A 100 21.92 0.90 -11.11
C ALA A 100 22.24 -0.22 -10.11
N LEU A 101 21.34 -1.20 -9.95
CA LEU A 101 21.59 -2.36 -9.08
C LEU A 101 22.75 -3.22 -9.57
N THR A 102 22.89 -3.41 -10.88
CA THR A 102 24.02 -4.14 -11.46
C THR A 102 25.33 -3.38 -11.21
N ALA A 103 25.32 -2.06 -11.34
CA ALA A 103 26.49 -1.23 -11.03
C ALA A 103 26.83 -1.30 -9.52
N ALA A 104 25.84 -1.25 -8.63
CA ALA A 104 26.04 -1.40 -7.19
C ALA A 104 26.60 -2.78 -6.83
N LEU A 105 26.10 -3.85 -7.46
CA LEU A 105 26.61 -5.21 -7.30
C LEU A 105 28.09 -5.31 -7.69
N VAL A 106 28.48 -4.71 -8.82
CA VAL A 106 29.87 -4.78 -9.32
C VAL A 106 30.80 -3.88 -8.51
N SER A 107 30.34 -2.69 -8.11
CA SER A 107 31.14 -1.73 -7.32
C SER A 107 31.19 -2.05 -5.84
N ASN A 108 30.35 -2.97 -5.35
CA ASN A 108 30.15 -3.26 -3.93
C ASN A 108 29.73 -2.02 -3.11
N ASN A 109 29.09 -1.04 -3.76
CA ASN A 109 28.53 0.13 -3.10
C ASN A 109 27.27 -0.25 -2.29
N LYS A 110 27.00 0.53 -1.24
CA LYS A 110 25.76 0.38 -0.47
C LYS A 110 24.59 0.99 -1.25
N VAL A 111 23.38 0.50 -0.98
CA VAL A 111 22.16 0.97 -1.60
C VAL A 111 21.06 1.21 -0.58
N ASP A 112 20.23 2.20 -0.89
CA ASP A 112 18.92 2.42 -0.26
C ASP A 112 17.83 2.07 -1.29
N ILE A 113 16.79 1.38 -0.84
CA ILE A 113 15.69 0.90 -1.69
C ILE A 113 14.39 1.51 -1.20
N TRP A 114 13.73 2.27 -2.08
CA TRP A 114 12.41 2.83 -1.85
C TRP A 114 11.33 1.98 -2.48
N ALA A 115 10.19 1.86 -1.83
CA ALA A 115 9.03 1.12 -2.29
C ALA A 115 7.74 1.94 -2.20
N THR A 116 6.75 1.56 -3.01
CA THR A 116 5.40 2.13 -2.97
C THR A 116 4.55 1.51 -1.86
N ASP A 117 4.95 0.36 -1.31
CA ASP A 117 4.38 -0.28 -0.11
C ASP A 117 5.51 -0.73 0.83
N THR A 118 5.60 -0.10 2.01
CA THR A 118 6.63 -0.40 3.02
C THR A 118 6.38 -1.69 3.80
N THR A 119 5.33 -2.44 3.46
CA THR A 119 5.02 -3.74 4.07
C THR A 119 5.37 -4.92 3.18
N ASP A 120 5.72 -4.68 1.91
CA ASP A 120 5.99 -5.72 0.91
C ASP A 120 7.31 -5.49 0.17
N CYS A 121 8.15 -6.51 0.13
CA CYS A 121 9.42 -6.53 -0.60
C CYS A 121 9.26 -6.64 -2.12
N ASP A 122 8.03 -6.71 -2.61
CA ASP A 122 7.71 -6.83 -4.02
C ASP A 122 7.33 -5.51 -4.71
N THR A 123 7.38 -4.39 -3.99
CA THR A 123 6.92 -3.07 -4.46
C THR A 123 8.05 -2.05 -4.60
N ALA A 124 9.30 -2.52 -4.76
CA ALA A 124 10.44 -1.64 -4.96
C ALA A 124 10.26 -0.77 -6.21
N SER A 125 10.52 0.53 -6.06
CA SER A 125 10.26 1.55 -7.09
C SER A 125 11.46 2.45 -7.39
N SER A 126 12.41 2.58 -6.46
CA SER A 126 13.64 3.34 -6.67
C SER A 126 14.83 2.74 -5.94
N VAL A 127 16.03 3.01 -6.44
CA VAL A 127 17.30 2.55 -5.90
C VAL A 127 18.28 3.71 -5.89
N ASP A 128 18.78 4.05 -4.71
CA ASP A 128 19.83 5.04 -4.54
C ASP A 128 21.15 4.32 -4.25
N ILE A 129 22.20 4.64 -5.02
CA ILE A 129 23.55 4.11 -4.77
C ILE A 129 24.28 5.10 -3.86
N LEU A 130 24.69 4.61 -2.69
CA LEU A 130 25.49 5.37 -1.74
C LEU A 130 26.96 5.31 -2.17
N SER A 131 27.52 6.45 -2.52
CA SER A 131 28.97 6.58 -2.72
C SER A 131 29.67 6.51 -1.36
N SER A 132 30.68 5.64 -1.27
CA SER A 132 31.53 5.51 -0.08
C SER A 132 32.44 6.72 0.12
#